data_AF-A0A235IVM5-F1
#
_entry.id   AF-A0A235IVM5-F1
#
_cell.length_a   1.000
_cell.length_b   1.000
_cell.length_c   1.000
_cell.angle_alpha   90.00
_cell.angle_beta   90.00
_cell.angle_gamma   90.00
#
_symmetry.space_group_name_H-M   'P 1'
#
loop_
_entity.id
_entity.type
_entity.pdbx_description
1 polymer ?
#
loop_
_entity_poly.entity_id
_entity_poly.type
_entity_poly.pdbx_seq_one_letter_code
_entity_poly.pdbx_strand_id
1 'polypeptide(L)'
;MEKVYVTTTKSFGYCCGVEWSAKGWSYEIVSGKDNLTVLGRELIGTGKLQPNTKEKPVFRLGELVEFRFHGDGPPIRIVQGIQLINDCWFYSMEWMSPAISEKGDEVFTSRDSIARVSDYDLERVRL
;
A
#
# COMPACT_ATOMS: atom_id res chain seq x y z
N MET A 1 0.10 0.85 -13.65
CA MET A 1 -0.54 -0.40 -13.15
C MET A 1 -0.03 -1.59 -13.97
N GLU A 2 0.11 -2.77 -13.36
CA GLU A 2 0.45 -4.00 -14.10
C GLU A 2 -0.80 -4.58 -14.76
N LYS A 3 -0.71 -4.97 -16.03
CA LYS A 3 -1.73 -5.79 -16.66
C LYS A 3 -1.66 -7.20 -16.07
N VAL A 4 -2.79 -7.72 -15.61
CA VAL A 4 -2.88 -9.08 -15.05
C VAL A 4 -3.98 -9.85 -15.75
N TYR A 5 -3.86 -11.17 -15.77
CA TYR A 5 -4.92 -12.06 -16.23
C TYR A 5 -5.61 -12.70 -15.02
N VAL A 6 -6.93 -12.53 -14.94
CA VAL A 6 -7.77 -13.09 -13.88
C VAL A 6 -8.32 -14.43 -14.36
N THR A 7 -7.92 -15.52 -13.70
CA THR A 7 -8.21 -16.88 -14.17
C THR A 7 -9.68 -17.27 -14.01
N THR A 8 -10.36 -16.75 -12.99
CA THR A 8 -11.78 -17.02 -12.69
C THR A 8 -12.72 -16.42 -13.73
N THR A 9 -12.48 -15.18 -14.13
CA THR A 9 -13.28 -14.46 -15.14
C THR A 9 -12.75 -14.61 -16.56
N LYS A 10 -11.55 -15.22 -16.72
CA LYS A 10 -10.85 -15.40 -18.00
C LYS A 10 -10.67 -14.08 -18.76
N SER A 11 -10.37 -13.01 -18.03
CA SER A 11 -10.27 -11.66 -18.58
C SER A 11 -8.98 -10.97 -18.14
N PHE A 12 -8.58 -9.95 -18.90
CA PHE A 12 -7.47 -9.09 -18.52
C PHE A 12 -7.99 -7.85 -17.79
N GLY A 13 -7.26 -7.45 -16.76
CA GLY A 13 -7.47 -6.19 -16.07
C GLY A 13 -6.16 -5.57 -15.64
N TYR A 14 -6.24 -4.52 -14.85
CA TYR A 14 -5.09 -3.82 -14.29
C TYR A 14 -5.13 -3.90 -12.77
N CYS A 15 -4.05 -4.44 -12.19
CA CYS A 15 -3.88 -4.46 -10.74
C CYS A 15 -3.68 -3.02 -10.25
N CYS A 16 -4.63 -2.55 -9.45
CA CYS A 16 -4.60 -1.24 -8.82
C CYS A 16 -4.42 -1.36 -7.31
N GLY A 17 -4.71 -2.47 -6.65
CA GLY A 17 -4.59 -2.56 -5.20
C GLY A 17 -4.07 -3.90 -4.73
N VAL A 18 -3.49 -3.91 -3.54
CA VAL A 18 -3.10 -5.13 -2.86
C VAL A 18 -3.36 -4.98 -1.36
N GLU A 19 -3.99 -6.00 -0.80
CA GLU A 19 -4.30 -6.10 0.60
C GLU A 19 -3.91 -7.49 1.12
N TRP A 20 -3.47 -7.55 2.38
CA TRP A 20 -3.14 -8.81 3.03
C TRP A 20 -4.20 -9.12 4.07
N SER A 21 -4.69 -10.35 4.09
CA SER A 21 -5.64 -10.84 5.10
C SER A 21 -5.16 -12.18 5.68
N ALA A 22 -5.88 -12.70 6.68
CA ALA A 22 -5.67 -14.06 7.18
C ALA A 22 -5.80 -15.15 6.08
N LYS A 23 -6.49 -14.83 4.97
CA LYS A 23 -6.70 -15.72 3.83
C LYS A 23 -5.63 -15.58 2.73
N GLY A 24 -4.66 -14.68 2.93
CA GLY A 24 -3.57 -14.38 2.00
C GLY A 24 -3.72 -13.01 1.32
N TRP A 25 -2.95 -12.82 0.24
CA TRP A 25 -2.97 -11.60 -0.58
C TRP A 25 -4.23 -11.54 -1.44
N SER A 26 -5.01 -10.47 -1.28
CA SER A 26 -6.06 -10.02 -2.20
C SER A 26 -5.55 -8.86 -3.05
N TYR A 27 -6.09 -8.75 -4.25
CA TYR A 27 -5.70 -7.79 -5.26
C TYR A 27 -6.96 -7.16 -5.84
N GLU A 28 -6.93 -5.84 -5.97
CA GLU A 28 -7.98 -5.06 -6.62
C GLU A 28 -7.62 -4.89 -8.10
N ILE A 29 -8.52 -5.33 -8.97
CA ILE A 29 -8.33 -5.35 -10.42
C ILE A 29 -9.41 -4.50 -11.08
N VAL A 30 -8.98 -3.48 -11.83
CA VAL A 30 -9.87 -2.71 -12.71
C VAL A 30 -9.97 -3.44 -14.06
N SER A 31 -11.18 -3.84 -14.44
CA SER A 31 -11.49 -4.48 -15.72
C SER A 31 -12.62 -3.74 -16.41
N GLY A 32 -12.27 -2.83 -17.33
CA GLY A 32 -13.27 -1.98 -17.99
C GLY A 32 -13.92 -1.00 -17.01
N LYS A 33 -15.22 -1.20 -16.72
CA LYS A 33 -15.99 -0.39 -15.74
C LYS A 33 -16.16 -1.09 -14.39
N ASP A 34 -15.66 -2.31 -14.26
CA ASP A 34 -15.85 -3.15 -13.07
C ASP A 34 -14.55 -3.20 -12.25
N ASN A 35 -14.72 -3.28 -10.93
CA ASN A 35 -13.64 -3.54 -9.99
C ASN A 35 -13.82 -4.94 -9.41
N LEU A 36 -12.75 -5.72 -9.39
CA LEU A 36 -12.75 -7.10 -8.92
C LEU A 36 -11.71 -7.27 -7.81
N THR A 37 -12.14 -7.77 -6.66
CA THR A 37 -11.23 -8.27 -5.62
C THR A 37 -10.95 -9.75 -5.88
N VAL A 38 -9.69 -10.13 -6.07
CA VAL A 38 -9.29 -11.52 -6.34
C VAL A 38 -8.08 -11.92 -5.51
N LEU A 39 -7.92 -13.21 -5.24
CA LEU A 39 -6.76 -13.73 -4.51
C LEU A 39 -5.56 -13.90 -5.44
N GLY A 40 -4.34 -13.85 -4.89
CA GLY A 40 -3.12 -13.97 -5.69
C GLY A 40 -3.04 -15.25 -6.53
N ARG A 41 -3.61 -16.36 -6.05
CA ARG A 41 -3.69 -17.62 -6.81
C ARG A 41 -4.60 -17.57 -8.04
N GLU A 42 -5.44 -16.55 -8.14
CA GLU A 42 -6.38 -16.33 -9.23
C GLU A 42 -5.81 -15.35 -10.29
N LEU A 43 -4.55 -14.95 -10.11
CA LEU A 43 -3.87 -13.99 -10.96
C LEU A 43 -2.65 -14.60 -11.64
N ILE A 44 -2.46 -14.18 -12.89
CA ILE A 44 -1.20 -14.34 -13.61
C ILE A 44 -0.69 -12.94 -13.94
N GLY A 45 0.41 -12.56 -13.30
CA GLY A 45 1.16 -11.35 -13.63
C GLY A 45 1.72 -11.46 -15.04
N THR A 46 1.58 -10.38 -15.83
CA THR A 46 2.09 -10.37 -17.20
C THR A 46 3.43 -9.64 -17.32
N GLY A 47 3.87 -8.95 -16.27
CA GLY A 47 5.03 -8.06 -16.28
C GLY A 47 4.85 -6.81 -17.16
N LYS A 48 3.70 -6.66 -17.83
CA LYS A 48 3.41 -5.53 -18.71
C LYS A 48 2.81 -4.40 -17.89
N LEU A 49 3.68 -3.46 -17.51
CA LEU A 49 3.27 -2.23 -16.87
C LEU A 49 2.67 -1.29 -17.92
N GLN A 50 1.50 -0.73 -17.63
CA GLN A 50 1.01 0.41 -18.38
C GLN A 50 1.93 1.61 -18.16
N PRO A 51 2.30 2.35 -19.22
CA PRO A 51 2.96 3.64 -19.08
C PRO A 51 2.09 4.56 -18.22
N ASN A 52 2.60 4.95 -17.06
CA ASN A 52 1.89 5.86 -16.17
C ASN A 52 1.99 7.28 -16.76
N THR A 53 0.90 7.80 -17.33
CA THR A 53 0.73 9.24 -17.58
C THR A 53 0.29 10.00 -16.32
N LYS A 54 0.11 9.28 -15.20
CA LYS A 54 -0.29 9.80 -13.91
C LYS A 54 0.78 10.70 -13.31
N GLU A 55 0.32 11.70 -12.55
CA GLU A 55 1.19 12.55 -11.75
C GLU A 55 2.08 11.71 -10.83
N LYS A 56 3.30 12.20 -10.62
CA LYS A 56 4.26 11.55 -9.74
C LYS A 56 3.72 11.55 -8.31
N PRO A 57 4.10 10.55 -7.48
CA PRO A 57 3.76 10.57 -6.07
C PRO A 57 4.31 11.84 -5.41
N VAL A 58 3.54 12.40 -4.48
CA VAL A 58 3.84 13.64 -3.75
C VAL A 58 5.07 13.46 -2.85
N PHE A 59 5.20 12.27 -2.26
CA PHE A 59 6.33 11.88 -1.41
C PHE A 59 7.15 10.77 -2.06
N ARG A 60 8.42 10.68 -1.67
CA ARG A 60 9.36 9.67 -2.16
C ARG A 60 9.57 8.57 -1.12
N LEU A 61 9.94 7.39 -1.60
CA LEU A 61 10.39 6.31 -0.73
C LEU A 61 11.61 6.79 0.07
N GLY A 62 11.61 6.55 1.38
CA GLY A 62 12.66 7.01 2.29
C GLY A 62 12.51 8.46 2.76
N GLU A 63 11.51 9.21 2.26
CA GLU A 63 11.27 10.59 2.69
C GLU A 63 10.72 10.64 4.12
N LEU A 64 11.20 11.61 4.90
CA LEU A 64 10.67 11.90 6.23
C LEU A 64 9.42 12.76 6.12
N VAL A 65 8.34 12.32 6.75
CA VAL A 65 7.03 12.95 6.73
C VAL A 65 6.42 12.96 8.12
N GLU A 66 5.51 13.89 8.37
CA GLU A 66 4.73 13.96 9.60
C GLU A 66 3.28 13.56 9.37
N PHE A 67 2.70 12.83 10.32
CA PHE A 67 1.24 12.63 10.33
C PHE A 67 0.54 13.92 10.76
N ARG A 68 -0.41 14.40 9.94
CA ARG A 68 -1.27 15.54 10.30
C ARG A 68 -2.04 15.29 11.58
N PHE A 69 -2.43 14.05 11.82
CA PHE A 69 -3.21 13.60 12.99
C PHE A 69 -2.45 12.52 13.76
N HIS A 70 -1.34 12.88 14.40
CA HIS A 70 -0.43 11.93 15.06
C HIS A 70 -0.85 11.47 16.47
N GLY A 71 -1.84 12.11 17.10
CA GLY A 71 -2.21 11.80 18.49
C GLY A 71 -0.99 11.93 19.42
N ASP A 72 -0.76 10.94 20.28
CA ASP A 72 0.40 10.87 21.19
C ASP A 72 1.63 10.14 20.59
N GLY A 73 1.54 9.70 19.33
CA GLY A 73 2.65 9.01 18.65
C GLY A 73 3.75 9.98 18.18
N PRO A 74 4.99 9.51 17.93
CA PRO A 74 6.01 10.38 17.39
C PRO A 74 5.54 10.97 16.04
N PRO A 75 5.73 12.27 15.76
CA PRO A 75 5.11 12.90 14.61
C PRO A 75 5.76 12.46 13.28
N ILE A 76 7.08 12.24 13.30
CA ILE A 76 7.90 11.99 12.10
C ILE A 76 8.01 10.48 11.80
N ARG A 77 7.87 10.11 10.53
CA ARG A 77 8.02 8.75 9.99
C ARG A 77 8.70 8.75 8.63
N ILE A 78 9.16 7.57 8.22
CA ILE A 78 9.75 7.33 6.90
C ILE A 78 8.72 6.66 6.00
N VAL A 79 8.59 7.14 4.76
CA VAL A 79 7.81 6.44 3.72
C VAL A 79 8.50 5.12 3.36
N GLN A 80 7.87 3.99 3.69
CA GLN A 80 8.41 2.63 3.46
C GLN A 80 7.85 1.96 2.19
N GLY A 81 6.77 2.49 1.62
CA GLY A 81 6.19 1.97 0.38
C GLY A 81 5.30 3.00 -0.29
N ILE A 82 5.16 2.88 -1.61
CA ILE A 82 4.30 3.73 -2.44
C ILE A 82 3.45 2.82 -3.32
N GLN A 83 2.14 2.99 -3.27
CA GLN A 83 1.19 2.25 -4.09
C GLN A 83 0.25 3.22 -4.81
N LEU A 84 -0.14 2.89 -6.03
CA LEU A 84 -1.17 3.63 -6.77
C LEU A 84 -2.45 2.78 -6.77
N ILE A 85 -3.44 3.16 -5.97
CA ILE A 85 -4.71 2.44 -5.81
C ILE A 85 -5.87 3.33 -6.21
N ASN A 86 -6.71 2.84 -7.12
CA ASN A 86 -7.84 3.59 -7.67
C ASN A 86 -7.45 5.02 -8.05
N ASP A 87 -6.33 5.14 -8.76
CA ASP A 87 -5.80 6.41 -9.24
C ASP A 87 -5.32 7.41 -8.17
N CYS A 88 -5.25 6.99 -6.91
CA CYS A 88 -4.71 7.76 -5.79
C CYS A 88 -3.39 7.16 -5.28
N TRP A 89 -2.45 8.02 -4.90
CA TRP A 89 -1.21 7.58 -4.27
C TRP A 89 -1.45 7.28 -2.78
N PHE A 90 -1.06 6.08 -2.37
CA PHE A 90 -1.04 5.63 -1.00
C PHE A 90 0.40 5.35 -0.56
N TYR A 91 0.66 5.58 0.71
CA TYR A 91 1.98 5.46 1.32
C TYR A 91 1.91 4.48 2.48
N SER A 92 2.81 3.50 2.46
CA SER A 92 3.01 2.60 3.60
C SER A 92 3.98 3.24 4.57
N MET A 93 3.57 3.31 5.83
CA MET A 93 4.22 4.06 6.90
C MET A 93 4.22 3.21 8.16
N GLU A 94 5.29 3.28 8.94
CA GLU A 94 5.31 2.65 10.25
C GLU A 94 4.42 3.44 11.22
N TRP A 95 3.32 2.86 11.68
CA TRP A 95 2.41 3.48 12.65
C TRP A 95 2.99 3.44 14.07
N MET A 96 3.43 2.24 14.48
CA MET A 96 4.12 1.98 15.74
C MET A 96 5.50 1.44 15.44
N SER A 97 6.55 2.04 16.03
CA SER A 97 7.86 1.40 15.94
C SER A 97 7.87 0.08 16.67
N PRO A 98 8.49 -0.97 16.10
CA PRO A 98 8.77 -2.17 16.85
C PRO A 98 9.74 -1.78 17.96
N ALA A 99 9.21 -1.49 19.15
CA ALA A 99 10.02 -1.50 20.35
C ALA A 99 10.58 -2.92 20.45
N ILE A 100 11.91 -3.04 20.50
CA ILE A 100 12.53 -4.30 20.90
C ILE A 100 12.08 -4.51 22.35
N SER A 101 11.03 -5.29 22.55
CA SER A 101 10.58 -5.62 23.89
C SER A 101 11.68 -6.43 24.56
N GLU A 102 12.26 -5.91 25.65
CA GLU A 102 13.19 -6.66 26.51
C GLU A 102 12.54 -7.91 27.12
N LYS A 103 11.21 -8.02 27.06
CA LYS A 103 10.43 -9.19 27.47
C LYS A 103 9.78 -9.84 26.25
N GLY A 104 10.29 -10.99 25.85
CA GLY A 104 9.96 -11.70 24.62
C GLY A 104 8.56 -12.29 24.47
N ASP A 105 7.50 -11.65 25.01
CA ASP A 105 6.15 -12.25 25.04
C ASP A 105 5.09 -11.52 24.20
N GLU A 106 5.35 -10.34 23.65
CA GLU A 106 4.43 -9.72 22.68
C GLU A 106 5.18 -9.40 21.37
N VAL A 107 5.19 -10.38 20.47
CA VAL A 107 5.53 -10.14 19.07
C VAL A 107 4.36 -9.35 18.48
N PHE A 108 4.51 -8.01 18.42
CA PHE A 108 3.68 -7.20 17.55
C PHE A 108 3.82 -7.78 16.14
N THR A 109 2.79 -8.47 15.67
CA THR A 109 2.82 -9.04 14.34
C THR A 109 2.90 -7.89 13.35
N SER A 110 3.67 -8.02 12.26
CA SER A 110 3.92 -6.91 11.32
C SER A 110 2.65 -6.35 10.65
N ARG A 111 1.48 -6.93 10.92
CA ARG A 111 0.17 -6.45 10.47
C ARG A 111 -0.29 -5.19 11.22
N ASP A 112 0.19 -4.96 12.45
CA ASP A 112 -0.28 -3.84 13.29
C ASP A 112 0.68 -2.64 13.28
N SER A 113 1.86 -2.79 12.66
CA SER A 113 2.89 -1.74 12.65
C SER A 113 2.92 -0.89 11.38
N ILE A 114 2.22 -1.28 10.31
CA ILE A 114 2.23 -0.54 9.04
C ILE A 114 0.84 0.04 8.75
N ALA A 115 0.74 1.36 8.74
CA ALA A 115 -0.40 2.09 8.23
C ALA A 115 -0.26 2.32 6.71
N ARG A 116 -1.40 2.27 6.01
CA ARG A 116 -1.51 2.74 4.64
C ARG A 116 -2.34 4.02 4.64
N VAL A 117 -1.76 5.11 4.17
CA VAL A 117 -2.37 6.43 4.24
C VAL A 117 -2.27 7.18 2.92
N SER A 118 -3.09 8.20 2.74
CA SER A 118 -3.05 9.07 1.57
C SER A 118 -2.08 10.24 1.76
N ASP A 119 -1.81 11.00 0.70
CA ASP A 119 -1.05 12.25 0.80
C ASP A 119 -1.75 13.31 1.66
N TYR A 120 -3.08 13.22 1.82
CA TYR A 120 -3.84 14.08 2.73
C TYR A 120 -3.46 13.86 4.20
N ASP A 121 -2.98 12.68 4.58
CA ASP A 121 -2.68 12.37 5.97
C ASP A 121 -1.27 12.82 6.38
N LEU A 122 -0.49 13.32 5.41
CA LEU A 122 0.96 13.56 5.53
C LEU A 122 1.35 15.02 5.28
N GLU A 123 2.40 15.44 5.96
CA GLU A 123 3.10 16.71 5.72
C GLU A 123 4.62 16.49 5.59
N ARG A 124 5.29 17.39 4.89
CA ARG A 124 6.75 17.41 4.83
C ARG A 124 7.29 17.93 6.16
N VAL A 125 8.30 17.25 6.71
CA VAL A 125 9.04 17.75 7.87
C VAL A 125 9.60 19.14 7.53
N ARG A 126 9.27 20.14 8.33
CA ARG A 126 9.85 21.48 8.24
C ARG A 126 11.13 21.49 9.07
N LEU A 127 12.28 21.59 8.41
CA LEU A 127 13.58 21.78 9.04
C LEU A 127 13.77 23.23 9.50
#